data_AF-A0A950V325-F1
#
_entry.id   AF-A0A950V325-F1
#
_cell.length_a   1.000
_cell.length_b   1.000
_cell.length_c   1.000
_cell.angle_alpha   90.00
_cell.angle_beta   90.00
_cell.angle_gamma   90.00
#
_symmetry.space_group_name_H-M   'P 1'
#
loop_
_entity.id
_entity.type
_entity.pdbx_description
1 polymer ?
#
loop_
_entity_poly.entity_id
_entity_poly.type
_entity_poly.pdbx_seq_one_letter_code
_entity_poly.pdbx_strand_id
1 'polypeptide(L)'
;FSRPTAKVLFSDVAVIAPYQGITAFQFRIMNARNNQIIELGARVLFSRFDESGGNRVRKYHELPLERARVVFFPLAWTIVHPIDEKSPMYGLTREDLLASDAEFLILLTGIDETFSQTVHARSSYRGDELIWAAKFSNLYIYDDDGHILGVNMERFHSFEPVELPRAAALSGD
;
A
#
# COMPACT_ATOMS: atom_id res chain seq x y z
N PHE A 1 17.57 -22.66 -16.64
CA PHE A 1 17.48 -21.19 -16.75
C PHE A 1 16.57 -20.67 -15.64
N SER A 2 17.10 -19.84 -14.74
CA SER A 2 16.30 -19.23 -13.65
C SER A 2 15.39 -18.14 -14.22
N ARG A 3 14.10 -18.16 -13.87
CA ARG A 3 13.17 -17.09 -14.24
C ARG A 3 13.65 -15.76 -13.62
N PRO A 4 13.70 -14.65 -14.37
CA PRO A 4 13.98 -13.35 -13.78
C PRO A 4 12.94 -13.03 -12.70
N THR A 5 13.40 -12.75 -11.49
CA THR A 5 12.55 -12.26 -10.39
C THR A 5 12.84 -10.78 -10.21
N ALA A 6 11.85 -9.93 -10.44
CA ALA A 6 11.96 -8.54 -9.99
C ALA A 6 12.20 -8.54 -8.48
N LYS A 7 13.22 -7.82 -8.02
CA LYS A 7 13.47 -7.64 -6.58
C LYS A 7 12.81 -6.33 -6.17
N VAL A 8 11.48 -6.34 -6.09
CA VAL A 8 10.72 -5.23 -5.53
C VAL A 8 10.65 -5.43 -4.02
N LEU A 9 11.08 -4.43 -3.27
CA LEU A 9 10.93 -4.39 -1.82
C LEU A 9 9.59 -3.78 -1.47
N PHE A 10 9.01 -4.24 -0.37
CA PHE A 10 7.81 -3.70 0.26
C PHE A 10 8.22 -3.16 1.63
N SER A 11 7.55 -2.11 2.12
CA SER A 11 7.72 -1.68 3.51
C SER A 11 7.37 -2.82 4.48
N ASP A 12 7.93 -2.82 5.68
CA ASP A 12 7.68 -3.91 6.64
C ASP A 12 6.25 -3.89 7.18
N VAL A 13 5.63 -2.72 7.13
CA VAL A 13 4.26 -2.47 7.58
C VAL A 13 3.49 -1.73 6.50
N ALA A 14 2.17 -1.81 6.59
CA ALA A 14 1.28 -0.82 6.00
C ALA A 14 0.85 0.19 7.07
N VAL A 15 0.41 1.37 6.65
CA VAL A 15 -0.07 2.42 7.55
C VAL A 15 -1.49 2.85 7.21
N ILE A 16 -2.27 3.19 8.23
CA ILE A 16 -3.49 4.00 8.09
C ILE A 16 -3.10 5.43 8.39
N ALA A 17 -3.09 6.27 7.34
CA ALA A 17 -2.54 7.61 7.35
C ALA A 17 -3.57 8.67 6.92
N PRO A 18 -3.38 9.96 7.27
CA PRO A 18 -4.14 11.06 6.69
C PRO A 18 -3.93 11.14 5.18
N TYR A 19 -5.01 11.41 4.44
CA TYR A 19 -5.00 11.58 3.00
C TYR A 19 -6.14 12.50 2.57
N GLN A 20 -5.83 13.69 2.06
CA GLN A 20 -6.82 14.63 1.50
C GLN A 20 -8.07 14.87 2.38
N GLY A 21 -7.88 14.99 3.70
CA GLY A 21 -8.97 15.20 4.67
C GLY A 21 -9.70 13.93 5.13
N ILE A 22 -9.41 12.78 4.52
CA ILE A 22 -9.86 11.44 4.94
C ILE A 22 -8.67 10.59 5.41
N THR A 23 -8.89 9.30 5.62
CA THR A 23 -7.81 8.33 5.88
C THR A 23 -7.53 7.50 4.63
N ALA A 24 -6.35 6.89 4.58
CA ALA A 24 -5.98 5.96 3.52
C ALA A 24 -5.13 4.81 4.06
N PHE A 25 -5.30 3.63 3.47
CA PHE A 25 -4.37 2.52 3.60
C PHE A 25 -3.19 2.75 2.65
N GLN A 26 -1.97 2.70 3.18
CA GLN A 26 -0.76 2.99 2.42
C GLN A 26 0.35 1.97 2.69
N PHE A 27 1.15 1.66 1.68
CA PHE A 27 2.41 0.94 1.82
C PHE A 27 3.41 1.40 0.76
N ARG A 28 4.70 1.19 1.01
CA ARG A 28 5.75 1.56 0.07
C ARG A 28 6.27 0.38 -0.70
N ILE A 29 6.67 0.66 -1.93
CA ILE A 29 7.43 -0.25 -2.76
C ILE A 29 8.66 0.44 -3.33
N MET A 30 9.70 -0.33 -3.60
CA MET A 30 10.96 0.18 -4.11
C MET A 30 11.62 -0.86 -5.02
N ASN A 31 12.24 -0.39 -6.10
CA ASN A 31 13.03 -1.25 -6.96
C ASN A 31 14.43 -1.45 -6.35
N ALA A 32 14.77 -2.67 -5.92
CA ALA A 32 16.09 -2.97 -5.37
C ALA A 32 17.14 -3.32 -6.43
N ARG A 33 16.79 -3.22 -7.71
CA ARG A 33 17.70 -3.43 -8.83
C ARG A 33 17.87 -2.15 -9.63
N ASN A 34 18.96 -2.08 -10.37
CA ASN A 34 19.27 -0.93 -11.23
C ASN A 34 18.59 -1.00 -12.61
N ASN A 35 17.81 -2.05 -12.90
CA ASN A 35 17.07 -2.15 -14.15
C ASN A 35 15.71 -1.45 -14.04
N GLN A 36 15.21 -0.94 -15.16
CA GLN A 36 13.90 -0.31 -15.20
C GLN A 36 12.79 -1.35 -15.27
N ILE A 37 11.71 -1.06 -14.54
CA ILE A 37 10.43 -1.75 -14.70
C ILE A 37 9.44 -0.74 -15.26
N ILE A 38 8.92 -1.02 -16.44
CA ILE A 38 7.93 -0.19 -17.13
C ILE A 38 6.55 -0.81 -17.00
N GLU A 39 5.52 -0.01 -17.26
CA GLU A 39 4.12 -0.45 -17.32
C GLU A 39 3.66 -1.14 -16.03
N LEU A 40 4.18 -0.66 -14.89
CA LEU A 40 3.96 -1.24 -13.57
C LEU A 40 2.53 -0.95 -13.10
N GLY A 41 1.73 -2.00 -12.93
CA GLY A 41 0.42 -1.99 -12.29
C GLY A 41 0.46 -2.61 -10.89
N ALA A 42 -0.33 -2.05 -9.98
CA ALA A 42 -0.57 -2.55 -8.63
C ALA A 42 -2.04 -2.92 -8.45
N ARG A 43 -2.29 -4.04 -7.78
CA ARG A 43 -3.63 -4.48 -7.35
C ARG A 43 -3.56 -4.90 -5.89
N VAL A 44 -4.60 -4.54 -5.14
CA VAL A 44 -4.72 -4.89 -3.72
C VAL A 44 -6.09 -5.53 -3.50
N LEU A 45 -6.10 -6.74 -2.95
CA LEU A 45 -7.31 -7.43 -2.51
C LEU A 45 -7.35 -7.43 -0.99
N PHE A 46 -8.40 -6.84 -0.43
CA PHE A 46 -8.74 -6.94 0.97
C PHE A 46 -9.55 -8.21 1.22
N SER A 47 -8.97 -9.14 1.98
CA SER A 47 -9.61 -10.37 2.41
C SER A 47 -9.97 -10.30 3.88
N ARG A 48 -11.17 -10.75 4.24
CA ARG A 48 -11.62 -10.86 5.63
C ARG A 48 -12.65 -11.97 5.77
N PHE A 49 -12.80 -12.53 6.95
CA PHE A 49 -13.95 -13.36 7.26
C PHE A 49 -15.17 -12.50 7.59
N ASP A 50 -16.32 -12.95 7.11
CA ASP A 50 -17.63 -12.46 7.47
C ASP A 50 -18.42 -13.57 8.18
N GLU A 51 -19.14 -13.22 9.23
CA GLU A 51 -19.99 -14.11 10.02
C GLU A 51 -21.45 -13.95 9.60
N SER A 52 -21.72 -14.18 8.32
CA SER A 52 -23.08 -14.15 7.79
C SER A 52 -23.76 -15.52 8.00
N GLY A 53 -24.83 -15.56 8.78
CA GLY A 53 -25.72 -16.74 8.86
C GLY A 53 -25.14 -17.96 9.56
N GLY A 54 -24.23 -17.78 10.53
CA GLY A 54 -23.66 -18.87 11.34
C GLY A 54 -22.51 -19.64 10.70
N ASN A 55 -22.11 -19.27 9.47
CA ASN A 55 -20.93 -19.81 8.79
C ASN A 55 -19.88 -18.72 8.58
N ARG A 56 -18.62 -19.04 8.89
CA ARG A 56 -17.48 -18.14 8.68
C ARG A 56 -16.99 -18.26 7.24
N VAL A 57 -17.26 -17.25 6.41
CA VAL A 57 -16.91 -17.26 4.97
C VAL A 57 -15.87 -16.18 4.68
N ARG A 58 -14.78 -16.54 3.99
CA ARG A 58 -13.75 -15.58 3.58
C ARG A 58 -14.21 -14.83 2.33
N LYS A 59 -14.35 -13.51 2.45
CA LYS A 59 -14.67 -12.59 1.36
C LYS A 59 -13.41 -11.90 0.85
N TYR A 60 -13.46 -11.42 -0.40
CA TYR A 60 -12.38 -10.72 -1.07
C TYR A 60 -12.96 -9.48 -1.77
N HIS A 61 -12.34 -8.33 -1.54
CA HIS A 61 -12.75 -7.06 -2.10
C HIS A 61 -11.53 -6.39 -2.74
N GLU A 62 -11.62 -6.01 -4.02
CA GLU A 62 -10.57 -5.20 -4.63
C GLU A 62 -10.63 -3.78 -4.06
N LEU A 63 -9.48 -3.25 -3.65
CA LEU A 63 -9.34 -1.89 -3.13
C LEU A 63 -8.94 -0.93 -4.25
N PRO A 64 -9.79 0.04 -4.63
CA PRO A 64 -9.43 1.04 -5.63
C PRO A 64 -8.24 1.89 -5.19
N LEU A 65 -7.16 1.90 -5.97
CA LEU A 65 -5.97 2.71 -5.66
C LEU A 65 -6.13 4.12 -6.22
N GLU A 66 -5.58 5.14 -5.52
CA GLU A 66 -5.44 6.51 -6.03
C GLU A 66 -4.82 6.48 -7.44
N ARG A 67 -3.77 5.68 -7.57
CA ARG A 67 -3.09 5.40 -8.82
C ARG A 67 -2.77 3.92 -8.86
N ALA A 68 -3.38 3.22 -9.81
CA ALA A 68 -3.17 1.77 -9.97
C ALA A 68 -2.01 1.43 -10.92
N ARG A 69 -1.51 2.38 -11.72
CA ARG A 69 -0.46 2.14 -12.72
C ARG A 69 0.47 3.33 -12.86
N VAL A 70 1.73 3.03 -13.19
CA VAL A 70 2.74 4.00 -13.65
C VAL A 70 3.44 3.48 -14.90
N VAL A 71 3.77 4.38 -15.82
CA VAL A 71 4.49 4.03 -17.06
C VAL A 71 5.93 3.63 -16.74
N PHE A 72 6.59 4.35 -15.83
CA PHE A 72 7.92 4.02 -15.32
C PHE A 72 7.83 3.82 -13.82
N PHE A 73 8.45 2.76 -13.29
CA PHE A 73 8.56 2.57 -11.85
C PHE A 73 9.59 3.59 -11.30
N PRO A 74 9.17 4.61 -10.51
CA PRO A 74 10.14 5.45 -9.81
C PRO A 74 10.99 4.62 -8.85
N LEU A 75 12.10 5.21 -8.36
CA LEU A 75 12.95 4.58 -7.36
C LEU A 75 12.15 4.04 -6.17
N ALA A 76 11.12 4.78 -5.74
CA ALA A 76 10.15 4.32 -4.77
C ALA A 76 8.75 4.88 -5.08
N TRP A 77 7.73 4.14 -4.66
CA TRP A 77 6.34 4.52 -4.84
C TRP A 77 5.54 4.16 -3.59
N THR A 78 4.76 5.11 -3.06
CA THR A 78 3.75 4.83 -2.04
C THR A 78 2.44 4.49 -2.75
N ILE A 79 1.96 3.27 -2.53
CA ILE A 79 0.64 2.83 -2.97
C ILE A 79 -0.39 3.33 -1.95
N VAL A 80 -1.48 3.93 -2.44
CA VAL A 80 -2.49 4.58 -1.62
C VAL A 80 -3.87 4.06 -2.02
N HIS A 81 -4.61 3.51 -1.07
CA HIS A 81 -6.05 3.27 -1.17
C HIS A 81 -6.78 4.28 -0.28
N PRO A 82 -7.47 5.29 -0.86
CA PRO A 82 -8.32 6.19 -0.11
C PRO A 82 -9.47 5.44 0.57
N ILE A 83 -9.69 5.69 1.86
CA ILE A 83 -10.80 5.10 2.63
C ILE A 83 -11.95 6.10 2.66
N ASP A 84 -12.63 6.22 1.52
CA ASP A 84 -13.87 6.99 1.38
C ASP A 84 -15.10 6.12 1.69
N GLU A 85 -16.31 6.70 1.61
CA GLU A 85 -17.58 6.01 1.90
C GLU A 85 -17.85 4.77 1.03
N LYS A 86 -17.17 4.63 -0.11
CA LYS A 86 -17.30 3.50 -1.03
C LYS A 86 -16.25 2.41 -0.77
N SER A 87 -15.26 2.69 0.08
CA SER A 87 -14.22 1.75 0.44
C SER A 87 -14.79 0.57 1.24
N PRO A 88 -14.37 -0.67 0.93
CA PRO A 88 -14.64 -1.84 1.79
C PRO A 88 -14.06 -1.71 3.20
N MET A 89 -13.16 -0.77 3.44
CA MET A 89 -12.58 -0.45 4.74
C MET A 89 -13.30 0.69 5.48
N TYR A 90 -14.30 1.31 4.86
CA TYR A 90 -14.99 2.45 5.45
C TYR A 90 -15.65 2.06 6.78
N GLY A 91 -15.37 2.84 7.83
CA GLY A 91 -15.89 2.61 9.18
C GLY A 91 -15.28 1.42 9.93
N LEU A 92 -14.35 0.67 9.34
CA LEU A 92 -13.66 -0.41 10.06
C LEU A 92 -12.63 0.16 11.04
N THR A 93 -12.56 -0.47 12.22
CA THR A 93 -11.55 -0.20 13.24
C THR A 93 -10.40 -1.20 13.18
N ARG A 94 -9.33 -0.95 13.94
CA ARG A 94 -8.24 -1.90 14.11
C ARG A 94 -8.75 -3.24 14.64
N GLU A 95 -9.64 -3.18 15.62
CA GLU A 95 -10.23 -4.34 16.28
C GLU A 95 -11.07 -5.18 15.29
N ASP A 96 -11.81 -4.53 14.39
CA ASP A 96 -12.58 -5.23 13.34
C ASP A 96 -11.66 -5.99 12.37
N LEU A 97 -10.52 -5.40 11.99
CA LEU A 97 -9.55 -6.07 11.12
C LEU A 97 -8.94 -7.30 11.80
N LEU A 98 -8.62 -7.20 13.09
CA LEU A 98 -8.08 -8.33 13.85
C LEU A 98 -9.12 -9.43 14.04
N ALA A 99 -10.34 -9.07 14.43
CA ALA A 99 -11.43 -10.03 14.66
C ALA A 99 -11.81 -10.80 13.39
N SER A 100 -11.75 -10.13 12.23
CA SER A 100 -12.08 -10.75 10.95
C SER A 100 -10.91 -11.46 10.26
N ASP A 101 -9.74 -11.56 10.89
CA ASP A 101 -8.50 -12.12 10.32
C ASP A 101 -8.23 -11.53 8.91
N ALA A 102 -8.23 -10.19 8.90
CA ALA A 102 -8.01 -9.38 7.71
C ALA A 102 -6.61 -9.59 7.12
N GLU A 103 -6.55 -9.62 5.80
CA GLU A 103 -5.30 -9.66 5.03
C GLU A 103 -5.42 -8.82 3.74
N PHE A 104 -4.38 -8.05 3.44
CA PHE A 104 -4.25 -7.21 2.26
C PHE A 104 -3.29 -7.86 1.29
N LEU A 105 -3.80 -8.58 0.30
CA LEU A 105 -3.02 -9.30 -0.69
C LEU A 105 -2.61 -8.35 -1.81
N ILE A 106 -1.31 -8.27 -2.09
CA ILE A 106 -0.74 -7.31 -3.06
C ILE A 106 -0.16 -8.07 -4.25
N LEU A 107 -0.48 -7.59 -5.45
CA LEU A 107 0.15 -8.02 -6.69
C LEU A 107 0.65 -6.81 -7.48
N LEU A 108 1.94 -6.82 -7.79
CA LEU A 108 2.56 -5.94 -8.76
C LEU A 108 2.83 -6.71 -10.04
N THR A 109 2.55 -6.10 -11.18
CA THR A 109 2.84 -6.66 -12.51
C THR A 109 3.43 -5.56 -13.39
N GLY A 110 4.58 -5.80 -14.00
CA GLY A 110 5.24 -4.85 -14.89
C GLY A 110 6.11 -5.57 -15.91
N ILE A 111 6.84 -4.81 -16.72
CA ILE A 111 7.76 -5.35 -17.72
C ILE A 111 9.17 -4.91 -17.32
N ASP A 112 10.06 -5.89 -17.13
CA ASP A 112 11.49 -5.67 -16.99
C ASP A 112 12.08 -5.26 -18.35
N GLU A 113 12.55 -4.02 -18.46
CA GLU A 113 13.03 -3.46 -19.73
C GLU A 113 14.29 -4.17 -20.23
N THR A 114 15.16 -4.65 -19.32
CA THR A 114 16.42 -5.29 -19.69
C THR A 114 16.20 -6.65 -20.35
N PHE A 115 15.22 -7.40 -19.88
CA PHE A 115 14.93 -8.74 -20.38
C PHE A 115 13.66 -8.82 -21.25
N SER A 116 12.95 -7.70 -21.43
CA SER A 116 11.66 -7.59 -22.10
C SER A 116 10.66 -8.65 -21.63
N GLN A 117 10.61 -8.87 -20.32
CA GLN A 117 9.82 -9.94 -19.71
C GLN A 117 8.87 -9.38 -18.65
N THR A 118 7.67 -9.95 -18.58
CA THR A 118 6.73 -9.64 -17.51
C THR A 118 7.28 -10.14 -16.18
N VAL A 119 7.29 -9.25 -15.20
CA VAL A 119 7.68 -9.55 -13.82
C VAL A 119 6.48 -9.39 -12.90
N HIS A 120 6.45 -10.25 -11.87
CA HIS A 120 5.46 -10.18 -10.81
C HIS A 120 6.17 -10.11 -9.46
N ALA A 121 5.66 -9.24 -8.58
CA ALA A 121 6.02 -9.20 -7.17
C ALA A 121 4.75 -9.28 -6.34
N ARG A 122 4.83 -9.98 -5.21
CA ARG A 122 3.68 -10.24 -4.32
C ARG A 122 4.11 -10.01 -2.88
N SER A 123 3.20 -9.48 -2.09
CA SER A 123 3.32 -9.37 -0.64
C SER A 123 1.94 -9.44 -0.03
N SER A 124 1.86 -9.50 1.30
CA SER A 124 0.63 -9.22 2.01
C SER A 124 0.92 -8.49 3.32
N TYR A 125 -0.12 -7.87 3.87
CA TYR A 125 -0.14 -7.37 5.24
C TYR A 125 -1.36 -7.92 5.96
N ARG A 126 -1.19 -8.47 7.14
CA ARG A 126 -2.27 -8.86 8.04
C ARG A 126 -2.72 -7.66 8.87
N GLY A 127 -3.91 -7.75 9.48
CA GLY A 127 -4.47 -6.66 10.28
C GLY A 127 -3.57 -6.17 11.43
N ASP A 128 -2.69 -7.02 11.96
CA ASP A 128 -1.68 -6.70 12.97
C ASP A 128 -0.40 -6.06 12.42
N GLU A 129 -0.17 -6.12 11.12
CA GLU A 129 0.93 -5.46 10.40
C GLU A 129 0.55 -4.04 9.88
N LEU A 130 -0.64 -3.56 10.25
CA LEU A 130 -1.11 -2.20 9.97
C LEU A 130 -0.86 -1.29 11.17
N ILE A 131 -0.08 -0.22 10.95
CA ILE A 131 0.13 0.83 11.94
C ILE A 131 -0.87 1.96 11.71
N TRP A 132 -1.74 2.16 12.69
CA TRP A 132 -2.74 3.24 12.67
C TRP A 132 -2.13 4.56 13.12
N ALA A 133 -2.68 5.66 12.61
CA ALA A 133 -2.25 7.01 13.00
C ALA A 133 -0.75 7.22 12.77
N ALA A 134 -0.27 6.76 11.61
CA ALA A 134 1.12 6.88 11.19
C ALA A 134 1.19 7.30 9.72
N LYS A 135 2.23 8.05 9.36
CA LYS A 135 2.59 8.31 7.96
C LYS A 135 4.05 7.93 7.75
N PHE A 136 4.40 7.50 6.56
CA PHE A 136 5.80 7.19 6.29
C PHE A 136 6.67 8.46 6.28
N SER A 137 7.87 8.37 6.87
CA SER A 137 8.84 9.47 6.92
C SER A 137 9.35 9.81 5.52
N ASN A 138 9.76 11.05 5.28
CA ASN A 138 10.25 11.47 3.97
C ASN A 138 11.43 10.60 3.50
N LEU A 139 11.28 10.00 2.32
CA LEU A 139 12.23 9.07 1.72
C LEU A 139 13.27 9.78 0.86
N TYR A 140 12.92 10.92 0.28
CA TYR A 140 13.76 11.60 -0.69
C TYR A 140 14.84 12.45 -0.02
N ILE A 141 16.01 12.44 -0.62
CA ILE A 141 17.12 13.33 -0.29
C ILE A 141 17.09 14.45 -1.32
N TYR A 142 17.21 15.69 -0.85
CA TYR A 142 17.16 16.88 -1.69
C TYR A 142 18.51 17.59 -1.67
N ASP A 143 18.85 18.28 -2.76
CA ASP A 143 19.94 19.26 -2.78
C ASP A 143 19.50 20.60 -2.16
N ASP A 144 20.42 21.56 -2.11
CA ASP A 144 20.17 22.91 -1.59
C ASP A 144 19.11 23.69 -2.41
N ASP A 145 18.90 23.29 -3.67
CA ASP A 145 17.92 23.87 -4.60
C ASP A 145 16.54 23.17 -4.53
N GLY A 146 16.41 22.08 -3.75
CA GLY A 146 15.19 21.30 -3.58
C GLY A 146 14.94 20.25 -4.67
N HIS A 147 15.93 19.90 -5.49
CA HIS A 147 15.83 18.78 -6.42
C HIS A 147 16.09 17.45 -5.73
N ILE A 148 15.45 16.38 -6.21
CA ILE A 148 15.63 15.03 -5.67
C ILE A 148 17.01 14.50 -6.12
N LEU A 149 17.94 14.36 -5.17
CA LEU A 149 19.24 13.72 -5.38
C LEU A 149 19.18 12.20 -5.30
N GLY A 150 18.21 11.66 -4.57
CA GLY A 150 18.07 10.22 -4.40
C GLY A 150 17.07 9.84 -3.32
N VAL A 151 17.20 8.59 -2.85
CA VAL A 151 16.35 7.98 -1.83
C VAL A 151 17.21 7.47 -0.68
N ASN A 152 16.78 7.73 0.56
CA ASN A 152 17.43 7.18 1.75
C ASN A 152 16.83 5.81 2.09
N MET A 153 17.54 4.74 1.75
CA MET A 153 17.11 3.35 1.99
C MET A 153 16.78 3.07 3.46
N GLU A 154 17.50 3.68 4.42
CA GLU A 154 17.25 3.49 5.86
C GLU A 154 15.87 4.01 6.28
N ARG A 155 15.32 4.98 5.54
CA ARG A 155 14.00 5.57 5.79
C ARG A 155 12.87 4.89 5.00
N PHE A 156 13.17 3.86 4.22
CA PHE A 156 12.16 3.17 3.41
C PHE A 156 11.04 2.58 4.27
N HIS A 157 11.42 1.93 5.37
CA HIS A 157 10.49 1.31 6.32
C HIS A 157 10.02 2.28 7.41
N SER A 158 10.67 3.44 7.58
CA SER A 158 10.40 4.37 8.68
C SER A 158 9.07 5.12 8.52
N PHE A 159 8.39 5.26 9.66
CA PHE A 159 7.16 6.02 9.78
C PHE A 159 7.18 6.86 11.07
N GLU A 160 6.33 7.88 11.11
CA GLU A 160 6.14 8.73 12.27
C GLU A 160 4.66 8.79 12.68
N PRO A 161 4.35 8.84 13.98
CA PRO A 161 2.98 9.01 14.47
C PRO A 161 2.40 10.35 14.01
N VAL A 162 1.11 10.36 13.69
CA VAL A 162 0.36 11.55 13.26
C VAL A 162 -1.07 11.51 13.75
N GLU A 163 -1.69 12.67 13.87
CA GLU A 163 -3.12 12.74 14.12
C GLU A 163 -3.89 12.38 12.84
N LEU A 164 -4.87 11.48 12.97
CA LEU A 164 -5.80 11.17 11.89
C LEU A 164 -6.88 12.25 11.82
N PRO A 165 -7.36 12.63 10.63
CA PRO A 165 -8.55 13.46 10.55
C PRO A 165 -9.69 12.77 11.30
N ARG A 166 -10.45 13.55 12.08
CA ARG A 166 -11.69 13.04 12.66
C ARG A 166 -12.54 12.53 11.50
N ALA A 167 -12.96 11.27 11.57
CA ALA A 167 -14.03 10.81 10.69
C ALA A 167 -15.12 11.88 10.77
N ALA A 168 -15.55 12.42 9.62
CA ALA A 168 -16.68 13.33 9.59
C ALA A 168 -17.79 12.58 10.32
N ALA A 169 -18.12 13.04 11.53
CA ALA A 169 -19.20 12.47 12.31
C ALA A 169 -20.39 12.46 11.35
N LEU A 170 -20.92 11.28 11.06
CA LEU A 170 -22.14 11.12 10.28
C LEU A 170 -23.12 12.10 10.91
N SER A 171 -23.39 13.19 10.20
CA SER A 171 -24.45 14.12 10.51
C SER A 171 -25.74 13.35 10.27
N GLY A 172 -26.15 12.60 11.29
CA GLY A 172 -27.50 12.15 11.45
C GLY A 172 -28.33 13.34 11.87
N ASP A 173 -29.14 13.82 10.93
CA ASP A 173 -30.47 14.39 11.17
C ASP A 173 -31.44 13.67 10.21
#